data_AF-A0A3M1CCT6-F1
#
_entry.id   AF-A0A3M1CCT6-F1
#
_cell.length_a   1.000
_cell.length_b   1.000
_cell.length_c   1.000
_cell.angle_alpha   90.00
_cell.angle_beta   90.00
_cell.angle_gamma   90.00
#
_symmetry.space_group_name_H-M   'P 1'
#
loop_
_entity.id
_entity.type
_entity.pdbx_description
1 polymer ?
#
loop_
_entity_poly.entity_id
_entity_poly.type
_entity_poly.pdbx_seq_one_letter_code
_entity_poly.pdbx_strand_id
1 'polypeptide(L)'
;MMKTPLLTIYNASAGSGKTTTLVREILKIILLSKDLKTSVRQVLGMTFTNAVANELKKRLIEVLFESISDDKKFQDNKEKYFKDYPIKDEEIKYRCKKALIHILHHYTDLSLQTLDSFFNRVLKGFARELNYSIAYEISPEPDEYYKQSSDVYLDSIDKTQDDKFKVLYEYILLQKKENNEKFKVNDLIHELIGTLKNLSEKELK
;
A
#
# COMPACT_ATOMS: atom_id res chain seq x y z
N MET A 1 7.91 30.23 -12.26
CA MET A 1 7.71 28.86 -11.74
C MET A 1 7.99 28.94 -10.25
N MET A 2 7.04 28.60 -9.37
CA MET A 2 7.34 28.60 -7.93
C MET A 2 8.46 27.59 -7.66
N LYS A 3 9.51 28.03 -6.95
CA LYS A 3 10.65 27.19 -6.60
C LYS A 3 10.20 26.29 -5.45
N THR A 4 9.71 25.09 -5.77
CA THR A 4 9.34 24.11 -4.75
C THR A 4 10.62 23.53 -4.17
N PRO A 5 10.83 23.55 -2.83
CA PRO A 5 11.97 22.90 -2.22
C PRO A 5 11.99 21.39 -2.57
N LEU A 6 13.18 20.83 -2.75
CA LEU A 6 13.36 19.42 -3.15
C LEU A 6 12.85 18.45 -2.08
N LEU A 7 12.88 18.86 -0.81
CA LEU A 7 12.33 18.13 0.32
C LEU A 7 11.70 19.11 1.31
N THR A 8 10.48 18.80 1.75
CA THR A 8 9.80 19.51 2.85
C THR A 8 9.38 18.49 3.88
N ILE A 9 9.81 18.68 5.13
CA ILE A 9 9.47 17.80 6.25
C ILE A 9 8.47 18.53 7.15
N TYR A 10 7.30 17.94 7.34
CA TYR A 10 6.29 18.44 8.27
C TYR A 10 6.28 17.60 9.54
N ASN A 11 6.81 18.17 10.63
CA ASN A 11 6.68 17.58 11.96
C ASN A 11 5.34 17.99 12.56
N ALA A 12 4.57 17.02 13.02
CA ALA A 12 3.22 17.29 13.49
C ALA A 12 2.84 16.31 14.61
N SER A 13 2.38 16.84 15.74
CA SER A 13 1.89 16.10 16.91
C SER A 13 0.41 15.71 16.78
N ALA A 14 -0.11 14.86 17.66
CA ALA A 14 -1.54 14.53 17.65
C ALA A 14 -2.40 15.81 17.73
N GLY A 15 -3.46 15.91 16.92
CA GLY A 15 -4.35 17.08 16.90
C GLY A 15 -3.83 18.32 16.16
N SER A 16 -2.60 18.33 15.63
CA SER A 16 -1.99 19.53 15.02
C SER A 16 -2.42 19.83 13.57
N GLY A 17 -3.53 19.25 13.10
CA GLY A 17 -4.06 19.52 11.75
C GLY A 17 -3.31 18.87 10.59
N LYS A 18 -2.54 17.79 10.81
CA LYS A 18 -1.78 17.03 9.79
C LYS A 18 -2.51 16.85 8.46
N THR A 19 -3.71 16.27 8.52
CA THR A 19 -4.54 15.98 7.35
C THR A 19 -4.90 17.26 6.60
N THR A 20 -5.24 18.33 7.32
CA THR A 20 -5.53 19.64 6.71
C THR A 20 -4.33 20.18 5.95
N THR A 21 -3.14 20.13 6.55
CA THR A 21 -1.90 20.59 5.91
C THR A 21 -1.59 19.77 4.65
N LEU A 22 -1.70 18.45 4.70
CA LEU A 22 -1.48 17.59 3.52
C LEU A 22 -2.47 17.90 2.39
N VAL A 23 -3.76 18.03 2.71
CA VAL A 23 -4.79 18.40 1.71
C VAL A 23 -4.49 19.76 1.10
N ARG A 24 -4.05 20.74 1.91
CA ARG A 24 -3.66 22.07 1.43
C ARG A 24 -2.51 22.01 0.43
N GLU A 25 -1.45 21.26 0.73
CA GLU A 25 -0.29 21.16 -0.16
C GLU A 25 -0.63 20.41 -1.46
N ILE A 26 -1.47 19.36 -1.39
CA ILE A 26 -1.96 18.66 -2.58
C ILE A 26 -2.78 19.61 -3.47
N LEU A 27 -3.72 20.35 -2.87
CA LEU A 27 -4.51 21.36 -3.60
C LEU A 27 -3.60 22.41 -4.24
N LYS A 28 -2.54 22.83 -3.55
CA LYS A 28 -1.60 23.83 -4.05
C LYS A 28 -0.87 23.34 -5.31
N ILE A 29 -0.41 22.09 -5.31
CA ILE A 29 0.24 21.46 -6.48
C ILE A 29 -0.73 21.42 -7.67
N ILE A 30 -1.97 20.99 -7.42
CA ILE A 30 -2.97 20.80 -8.48
C ILE A 30 -3.45 22.15 -9.03
N LEU A 31 -3.88 23.05 -8.15
CA LEU A 31 -4.58 24.28 -8.52
C LEU A 31 -3.63 25.38 -8.99
N LEU A 32 -2.35 25.37 -8.62
CA LEU A 32 -1.38 26.34 -9.13
C LEU A 32 -0.65 25.86 -10.39
N SER A 33 -0.89 24.62 -10.84
CA SER A 33 -0.33 24.11 -12.09
C SER A 33 -0.91 24.83 -13.31
N LYS A 34 -0.12 24.96 -14.38
CA LYS A 34 -0.61 25.41 -15.69
C LYS A 34 -1.44 24.32 -16.38
N ASP A 35 -1.02 23.07 -16.25
CA ASP A 35 -1.75 21.90 -16.71
C ASP A 35 -2.34 21.16 -15.51
N LEU A 36 -3.61 21.45 -15.25
CA LEU A 36 -4.33 20.91 -14.11
C LEU A 36 -4.51 19.40 -14.22
N LYS A 37 -4.86 18.87 -15.40
CA LYS A 37 -5.13 17.44 -15.59
C LYS A 37 -3.86 16.62 -15.36
N THR A 38 -2.75 17.11 -15.92
CA THR A 38 -1.44 16.45 -15.72
C THR A 38 -0.99 16.55 -14.26
N SER A 39 -1.24 17.68 -13.58
CA SER A 39 -0.87 17.81 -12.17
C SER A 39 -1.63 16.84 -11.25
N VAL A 40 -2.92 16.57 -11.51
CA VAL A 40 -3.68 15.56 -10.74
C VAL A 40 -3.01 14.18 -10.84
N ARG A 41 -2.63 13.77 -12.06
CA ARG A 41 -1.94 12.50 -12.31
C ARG A 41 -0.54 12.40 -11.70
N GLN A 42 0.14 13.54 -11.56
CA GLN A 42 1.51 13.60 -11.04
C GLN A 42 1.57 13.62 -9.51
N VAL A 43 0.46 13.91 -8.83
CA VAL A 43 0.42 13.81 -7.36
C VAL A 43 0.38 12.34 -6.94
N LEU A 44 1.45 11.90 -6.29
CA LEU A 44 1.53 10.61 -5.61
C LEU A 44 1.54 10.83 -4.09
N GLY A 45 0.49 10.37 -3.41
CA GLY A 45 0.42 10.34 -1.96
C GLY A 45 0.39 8.91 -1.45
N MET A 46 1.22 8.63 -0.45
CA MET A 46 1.36 7.30 0.14
C MET A 46 1.09 7.34 1.64
N THR A 47 0.47 6.28 2.16
CA THR A 47 0.19 6.11 3.60
C THR A 47 0.28 4.64 4.02
N PHE A 48 0.21 4.37 5.31
CA PHE A 48 0.22 3.01 5.85
C PHE A 48 -1.13 2.31 5.79
N THR A 49 -2.26 3.05 5.78
CA THR A 49 -3.60 2.45 5.85
C THR A 49 -4.55 2.96 4.78
N ASN A 50 -5.41 2.06 4.28
CA ASN A 50 -6.44 2.40 3.31
C ASN A 50 -7.41 3.46 3.86
N ALA A 51 -7.70 3.42 5.17
CA ALA A 51 -8.59 4.38 5.82
C ALA A 51 -8.07 5.82 5.67
N VAL A 52 -6.79 6.07 5.93
CA VAL A 52 -6.18 7.41 5.80
C VAL A 52 -6.11 7.83 4.33
N ALA A 53 -5.80 6.91 3.41
CA ALA A 53 -5.79 7.22 1.97
C ALA A 53 -7.17 7.70 1.50
N ASN A 54 -8.22 6.98 1.91
CA ASN A 54 -9.60 7.29 1.57
C ASN A 54 -10.08 8.58 2.25
N GLU A 55 -9.70 8.81 3.50
CA GLU A 55 -9.99 10.07 4.20
C GLU A 55 -9.39 11.27 3.44
N LEU A 56 -8.12 11.18 3.02
CA LEU A 56 -7.46 12.24 2.24
C LEU A 56 -8.16 12.50 0.91
N LYS A 57 -8.54 11.44 0.16
CA LYS A 57 -9.31 11.58 -1.09
C LYS A 57 -10.65 12.27 -0.85
N LYS A 58 -11.41 11.79 0.14
CA LYS A 58 -12.72 12.35 0.50
C LYS A 58 -12.59 13.82 0.84
N ARG A 59 -11.63 14.18 1.70
CA ARG A 59 -11.40 15.56 2.13
C ARG A 59 -11.02 16.48 0.97
N LEU A 60 -10.18 16.00 0.05
CA LEU A 60 -9.80 16.77 -1.15
C LEU A 60 -11.03 17.09 -2.01
N ILE A 61 -11.87 16.07 -2.27
CA ILE A 61 -13.07 16.21 -3.09
C ILE A 61 -14.10 17.12 -2.41
N GLU A 62 -14.30 16.96 -1.10
CA GLU A 62 -15.16 17.84 -0.30
C GLU A 62 -14.74 19.30 -0.43
N VAL A 63 -13.46 19.61 -0.21
CA VAL A 63 -12.96 20.99 -0.32
C VAL A 63 -13.18 21.56 -1.72
N LEU A 64 -12.90 20.78 -2.77
CA LEU A 64 -13.14 21.20 -4.16
C LEU A 64 -14.63 21.47 -4.42
N PHE A 65 -15.52 20.60 -3.95
CA PHE A 65 -16.97 20.71 -4.14
C PHE A 65 -17.57 21.88 -3.35
N GLU A 66 -17.20 22.04 -2.08
CA GLU A 66 -17.68 23.13 -1.24
C GLU A 66 -17.23 24.49 -1.78
N SER A 67 -16.01 24.55 -2.31
CA SER A 67 -15.45 25.77 -2.90
C SER A 67 -16.16 26.24 -4.18
N ILE A 68 -16.98 25.39 -4.80
CA ILE A 68 -17.75 25.75 -6.01
C ILE A 68 -19.25 25.88 -5.77
N SER A 69 -19.76 25.34 -4.66
CA SER A 69 -21.21 25.16 -4.45
C SER A 69 -21.80 26.16 -3.45
N ASP A 70 -20.98 26.73 -2.57
CA ASP A 70 -21.43 27.63 -1.50
C ASP A 70 -20.38 28.73 -1.25
N ASP A 71 -20.78 29.98 -1.43
CA ASP A 71 -19.88 31.14 -1.27
C ASP A 71 -19.40 31.30 0.17
N LYS A 72 -20.20 30.95 1.17
CA LYS A 72 -19.80 30.99 2.58
C LYS A 72 -18.73 29.94 2.86
N LYS A 73 -18.96 28.69 2.41
CA LYS A 73 -17.96 27.63 2.54
C LYS A 73 -16.69 27.92 1.76
N PHE A 74 -16.79 28.59 0.61
CA PHE A 74 -15.63 29.06 -0.12
C PHE A 74 -14.77 30.00 0.74
N GLN A 75 -15.36 30.95 1.47
CA GLN A 75 -14.59 31.84 2.35
C GLN A 75 -13.91 31.07 3.50
N ASP A 76 -14.61 30.11 4.11
CA ASP A 76 -14.01 29.24 5.14
C ASP A 76 -12.82 28.43 4.58
N ASN A 77 -12.99 27.87 3.38
CA ASN A 77 -11.93 27.11 2.69
C ASN A 77 -10.81 28.01 2.19
N LYS A 78 -11.08 29.29 1.87
CA LYS A 78 -10.08 30.26 1.45
C LYS A 78 -9.06 30.49 2.55
N GLU A 79 -9.49 30.79 3.76
CA GLU A 79 -8.58 30.99 4.90
C GLU A 79 -7.78 29.72 5.23
N LYS A 80 -8.38 28.54 5.05
CA LYS A 80 -7.79 27.26 5.45
C LYS A 80 -6.85 26.66 4.41
N TYR A 81 -7.20 26.74 3.12
CA TYR A 81 -6.54 26.02 2.04
C TYR A 81 -5.92 26.92 0.97
N PHE A 82 -6.46 28.12 0.75
CA PHE A 82 -6.11 28.95 -0.41
C PHE A 82 -5.49 30.31 -0.07
N LYS A 83 -5.29 30.59 1.22
CA LYS A 83 -4.84 31.90 1.73
C LYS A 83 -3.62 32.47 1.00
N ASP A 84 -2.67 31.60 0.66
CA ASP A 84 -1.39 31.99 0.07
C ASP A 84 -1.35 31.83 -1.47
N TYR A 85 -2.52 31.70 -2.12
CA TYR A 85 -2.57 31.46 -3.57
C TYR A 85 -2.44 32.78 -4.32
N PRO A 86 -1.51 32.91 -5.29
CA PRO A 86 -1.26 34.15 -6.03
C PRO A 86 -2.27 34.37 -7.17
N ILE A 87 -3.53 33.95 -6.99
CA ILE A 87 -4.59 34.00 -7.99
C ILE A 87 -5.89 34.49 -7.36
N LYS A 88 -6.77 35.10 -8.17
CA LYS A 88 -8.05 35.65 -7.72
C LYS A 88 -9.03 34.54 -7.33
N ASP A 89 -9.98 34.86 -6.45
CA ASP A 89 -11.02 33.95 -5.98
C ASP A 89 -11.81 33.28 -7.11
N GLU A 90 -12.17 34.05 -8.14
CA GLU A 90 -12.88 33.54 -9.33
C GLU A 90 -12.06 32.47 -10.06
N GLU A 91 -10.75 32.67 -10.19
CA GLU A 91 -9.84 31.71 -10.80
C GLU A 91 -9.69 30.46 -9.92
N ILE A 92 -9.64 30.62 -8.60
CA ILE A 92 -9.62 29.48 -7.66
C ILE A 92 -10.89 28.64 -7.85
N LYS A 93 -12.08 29.25 -7.83
CA LYS A 93 -13.35 28.53 -8.03
C LYS A 93 -13.39 27.82 -9.38
N TYR A 94 -12.95 28.50 -10.45
CA TYR A 94 -12.87 27.92 -11.79
C TYR A 94 -11.96 26.69 -11.84
N ARG A 95 -10.77 26.79 -11.23
CA ARG A 95 -9.83 25.66 -11.15
C ARG A 95 -10.33 24.54 -10.26
N CYS A 96 -10.97 24.85 -9.13
CA CYS A 96 -11.62 23.85 -8.28
C CYS A 96 -12.67 23.05 -9.07
N LYS A 97 -13.52 23.73 -9.85
CA LYS A 97 -14.51 23.08 -10.70
C LYS A 97 -13.86 22.16 -11.74
N LYS A 98 -12.82 22.64 -12.42
CA LYS A 98 -12.07 21.84 -13.41
C LYS A 98 -11.40 20.62 -12.77
N ALA A 99 -10.76 20.78 -11.63
CA ALA A 99 -10.12 19.70 -10.89
C ALA A 99 -11.14 18.65 -10.44
N LEU A 100 -12.25 19.09 -9.86
CA LEU A 100 -13.30 18.20 -9.39
C LEU A 100 -13.87 17.37 -10.54
N ILE A 101 -14.25 18.00 -11.66
CA ILE A 101 -14.78 17.30 -12.83
C ILE A 101 -13.76 16.26 -13.33
N HIS A 102 -12.49 16.65 -13.46
CA HIS A 102 -11.45 15.73 -13.92
C HIS A 102 -11.26 14.54 -12.96
N ILE A 103 -11.19 14.79 -11.65
CA ILE A 103 -11.05 13.75 -10.62
C ILE A 103 -12.25 12.80 -10.63
N LEU A 104 -13.47 13.30 -10.81
CA LEU A 104 -14.66 12.44 -10.84
C LEU A 104 -14.71 11.56 -12.10
N HIS A 105 -14.27 12.06 -13.26
CA HIS A 105 -14.17 11.25 -14.48
C HIS A 105 -12.97 10.29 -14.46
N HIS A 106 -11.88 10.65 -13.78
CA HIS A 106 -10.64 9.88 -13.72
C HIS A 106 -10.22 9.64 -12.27
N TYR A 107 -11.08 8.97 -11.50
CA TYR A 107 -10.85 8.80 -10.06
C TYR A 107 -9.54 8.05 -9.75
N THR A 108 -9.12 7.16 -10.64
CA THR A 108 -7.85 6.42 -10.56
C THR A 108 -6.61 7.30 -10.73
N ASP A 109 -6.74 8.48 -11.35
CA ASP A 109 -5.62 9.41 -11.55
C ASP A 109 -5.19 10.05 -10.22
N LEU A 110 -6.10 10.14 -9.25
CA LEU A 110 -5.77 10.59 -7.90
C LEU A 110 -5.04 9.47 -7.14
N SER A 111 -3.72 9.40 -7.31
CA SER A 111 -2.82 8.40 -6.75
C SER A 111 -2.54 8.60 -5.24
N LEU A 112 -3.60 8.68 -4.43
CA LEU A 112 -3.53 8.58 -2.97
C LEU A 112 -3.79 7.11 -2.57
N GLN A 113 -2.77 6.38 -2.13
CA GLN A 113 -2.87 4.94 -1.92
C GLN A 113 -1.97 4.47 -0.77
N THR A 114 -2.07 3.20 -0.39
CA THR A 114 -1.14 2.63 0.59
C THR A 114 0.22 2.35 -0.02
N LEU A 115 1.24 2.25 0.84
CA LEU A 115 2.57 1.77 0.45
C LEU A 115 2.46 0.41 -0.25
N ASP A 116 1.69 -0.54 0.28
CA ASP A 116 1.51 -1.87 -0.32
C ASP A 116 0.90 -1.80 -1.72
N SER A 117 -0.13 -0.98 -1.90
CA SER A 117 -0.77 -0.78 -3.21
C SER A 117 0.20 -0.18 -4.22
N PHE A 118 1.03 0.78 -3.77
CA PHE A 118 2.06 1.38 -4.61
C PHE A 118 3.13 0.35 -4.99
N PHE A 119 3.68 -0.39 -4.04
CA PHE A 119 4.69 -1.42 -4.31
C PHE A 119 4.15 -2.52 -5.22
N ASN A 120 2.92 -2.98 -4.99
CA ASN A 120 2.27 -3.94 -5.89
C ASN A 120 2.17 -3.39 -7.32
N ARG A 121 1.74 -2.13 -7.49
CA ARG A 121 1.67 -1.50 -8.82
C ARG A 121 3.05 -1.41 -9.49
N VAL A 122 4.10 -1.10 -8.73
CA VAL A 122 5.48 -1.06 -9.24
C VAL A 122 5.95 -2.45 -9.65
N LEU A 123 5.79 -3.45 -8.78
CA LEU A 123 6.20 -4.83 -9.04
C LEU A 123 5.50 -5.44 -10.25
N LYS A 124 4.20 -5.15 -10.45
CA LYS A 124 3.48 -5.55 -11.68
C LYS A 124 4.11 -4.96 -12.94
N GLY A 125 4.61 -3.73 -12.87
CA GLY A 125 5.32 -3.10 -13.98
C GLY A 125 6.65 -3.77 -14.32
N PHE A 126 7.29 -4.41 -13.33
CA PHE A 126 8.55 -5.13 -13.46
C PHE A 126 8.40 -6.66 -13.49
N ALA A 127 7.16 -7.18 -13.59
CA ALA A 127 6.92 -8.61 -13.44
C ALA A 127 7.72 -9.44 -14.45
N ARG A 128 7.86 -8.93 -15.69
CA ARG A 128 8.64 -9.59 -16.73
C ARG A 128 10.13 -9.59 -16.42
N GLU A 129 10.67 -8.47 -15.94
CA GLU A 129 12.08 -8.31 -15.58
C GLU A 129 12.46 -9.16 -14.35
N LEU A 130 11.50 -9.39 -13.45
CA LEU A 130 11.67 -10.23 -12.27
C LEU A 130 11.39 -11.72 -12.52
N ASN A 131 11.10 -12.11 -13.77
CA ASN A 131 10.62 -13.46 -14.13
C ASN A 131 9.39 -13.91 -13.30
N TYR A 132 8.57 -12.97 -12.85
CA TYR A 132 7.29 -13.26 -12.22
C TYR A 132 6.21 -13.48 -13.29
N SER A 133 5.28 -14.38 -13.00
CA SER A 133 4.08 -14.51 -13.81
C SER A 133 3.33 -13.18 -13.81
N ILE A 134 2.87 -12.74 -14.99
CA ILE A 134 2.05 -11.52 -15.14
C ILE A 134 0.75 -11.62 -14.31
N ALA A 135 0.32 -12.84 -13.98
CA ALA A 135 -0.85 -13.13 -13.17
C ALA A 135 -0.51 -13.44 -11.69
N TYR A 136 0.61 -12.93 -11.14
CA TYR A 136 0.91 -13.17 -9.73
C TYR A 136 -0.13 -12.49 -8.82
N GLU A 137 -0.60 -13.24 -7.82
CA GLU A 137 -1.44 -12.73 -6.74
C GLU A 137 -0.59 -12.54 -5.50
N ILE A 138 -0.82 -11.44 -4.78
CA ILE A 138 -0.19 -11.22 -3.47
C ILE A 138 -1.08 -11.87 -2.44
N SER A 139 -0.60 -12.96 -1.82
CA SER A 139 -1.27 -13.54 -0.67
C SER A 139 -0.96 -12.71 0.59
N PRO A 140 -1.98 -12.28 1.35
CA PRO A 140 -1.79 -11.63 2.65
C PRO A 140 -1.44 -12.62 3.76
N GLU A 141 -1.54 -13.93 3.52
CA GLU A 141 -1.28 -14.99 4.49
C GLU A 141 -0.06 -15.82 4.09
N PRO A 142 1.14 -15.47 4.60
CA PRO A 142 2.36 -16.21 4.31
C PRO A 142 2.25 -17.68 4.73
N ASP A 143 1.54 -17.95 5.83
CA ASP A 143 1.43 -19.28 6.43
C ASP A 143 0.72 -20.29 5.53
N GLU A 144 -0.29 -19.84 4.77
CA GLU A 144 -0.98 -20.70 3.80
C GLU A 144 -0.06 -21.08 2.64
N TYR A 145 0.80 -20.16 2.19
CA TYR A 145 1.81 -20.44 1.18
C TYR A 145 2.90 -21.40 1.70
N TYR A 146 3.33 -21.23 2.95
CA TYR A 146 4.25 -22.19 3.57
C TYR A 146 3.64 -23.57 3.63
N LYS A 147 2.37 -23.70 4.03
CA LYS A 147 1.65 -24.97 4.04
C LYS A 147 1.59 -25.62 2.66
N GLN A 148 1.19 -24.88 1.62
CA GLN A 148 1.13 -25.42 0.25
C GLN A 148 2.53 -25.82 -0.26
N SER A 149 3.56 -25.04 0.00
CA SER A 149 4.94 -25.38 -0.39
C SER A 149 5.50 -26.56 0.40
N SER A 150 5.07 -26.74 1.65
CA SER A 150 5.35 -27.93 2.47
C SER A 150 4.82 -29.19 1.79
N ASP A 151 3.54 -29.15 1.41
CA ASP A 151 2.83 -30.29 0.81
C ASP A 151 3.44 -30.65 -0.55
N VAL A 152 3.76 -29.64 -1.39
CA VAL A 152 4.45 -29.84 -2.68
C VAL A 152 5.85 -30.43 -2.50
N TYR A 153 6.60 -29.98 -1.48
CA TYR A 153 7.93 -30.49 -1.20
C TYR A 153 7.88 -31.95 -0.74
N LEU A 154 6.91 -32.33 0.09
CA LEU A 154 6.72 -33.72 0.51
C LEU A 154 6.37 -34.64 -0.65
N ASP A 155 5.45 -34.21 -1.53
CA ASP A 155 5.10 -34.93 -2.75
C ASP A 155 6.30 -35.12 -3.70
N SER A 156 7.31 -34.24 -3.60
CA SER A 156 8.56 -34.35 -4.35
C SER A 156 9.58 -35.28 -3.70
N ILE A 157 9.61 -35.34 -2.35
CA ILE A 157 10.46 -36.27 -1.60
C ILE A 157 10.07 -37.72 -1.89
N ASP A 158 8.78 -38.02 -2.01
CA ASP A 158 8.31 -39.36 -2.41
C ASP A 158 8.81 -39.78 -3.82
N LYS A 159 9.27 -38.83 -4.64
CA LYS A 159 9.73 -39.08 -6.03
C LYS A 159 11.24 -39.06 -6.19
N THR A 160 11.98 -38.49 -5.24
CA THR A 160 13.45 -38.41 -5.27
C THR A 160 14.08 -39.41 -4.31
N GLN A 161 15.07 -40.19 -4.75
CA GLN A 161 15.86 -41.11 -3.91
C GLN A 161 16.79 -40.41 -2.87
N ASP A 162 16.62 -39.12 -2.59
CA ASP A 162 17.46 -38.42 -1.61
C ASP A 162 16.85 -38.55 -0.20
N ASP A 163 17.33 -39.56 0.53
CA ASP A 163 16.71 -40.17 1.70
C ASP A 163 16.82 -39.35 3.01
N LYS A 164 17.54 -38.23 3.05
CA LYS A 164 17.84 -37.55 4.35
C LYS A 164 16.62 -36.96 5.05
N PHE A 165 15.73 -36.32 4.29
CA PHE A 165 14.51 -35.75 4.86
C PHE A 165 13.51 -36.84 5.25
N LYS A 166 13.42 -37.91 4.43
CA LYS A 166 12.61 -39.09 4.71
C LYS A 166 13.07 -39.79 5.99
N VAL A 167 14.38 -39.97 6.18
CA VAL A 167 14.96 -40.53 7.40
C VAL A 167 14.64 -39.67 8.63
N LEU A 168 14.76 -38.34 8.53
CA LEU A 168 14.41 -37.44 9.63
C LEU A 168 12.90 -37.49 9.96
N TYR A 169 12.06 -37.53 8.93
CA TYR A 169 10.61 -37.64 9.07
C TYR A 169 10.21 -38.99 9.70
N GLU A 170 10.75 -40.10 9.22
CA GLU A 170 10.55 -41.43 9.79
C GLU A 170 11.04 -41.51 11.24
N TYR A 171 12.18 -40.92 11.56
CA TYR A 171 12.70 -40.84 12.93
C TYR A 171 11.72 -40.12 13.87
N ILE A 172 11.19 -38.97 13.47
CA ILE A 172 10.23 -38.22 14.30
C ILE A 172 8.91 -38.97 14.45
N LEU A 173 8.44 -39.65 13.39
CA LEU A 173 7.26 -40.53 13.47
C LEU A 173 7.46 -41.67 14.48
N LEU A 174 8.65 -42.29 14.51
CA LEU A 174 8.98 -43.35 15.46
C LEU A 174 8.99 -42.81 16.90
N GLN A 175 9.64 -41.67 17.15
CA GLN A 175 9.69 -41.05 18.49
C GLN A 175 8.31 -40.71 19.05
N LYS A 176 7.41 -40.14 18.22
CA LYS A 176 6.05 -39.80 18.69
C LYS A 176 5.18 -41.04 18.92
N LYS A 177 5.39 -42.12 18.16
CA LYS A 177 4.73 -43.42 18.40
C LYS A 177 5.21 -44.06 19.71
N GLU A 178 6.50 -44.02 20.00
CA GLU A 178 7.07 -44.53 21.26
C GLU A 178 6.52 -43.78 22.48
N ASN A 179 6.28 -42.47 22.35
CA ASN A 179 5.71 -41.64 23.41
C ASN A 179 4.17 -41.73 23.54
N ASN A 180 3.49 -42.61 22.79
CA ASN A 180 2.02 -42.74 22.76
C ASN A 180 1.27 -41.43 22.48
N GLU A 181 1.90 -40.48 21.80
CA GLU A 181 1.27 -39.21 21.44
C GLU A 181 0.35 -39.41 20.23
N LYS A 182 -0.92 -38.97 20.33
CA LYS A 182 -1.79 -38.88 19.16
C LYS A 182 -1.39 -37.67 18.34
N PHE A 183 -0.95 -37.88 17.11
CA PHE A 183 -0.59 -36.80 16.19
C PHE A 183 -1.26 -36.98 14.83
N LYS A 184 -1.47 -35.87 14.13
CA LYS A 184 -1.76 -35.88 12.69
C LYS A 184 -0.46 -35.62 11.94
N VAL A 185 -0.27 -36.36 10.87
CA VAL A 185 0.92 -36.27 10.01
C VAL A 185 1.16 -34.83 9.53
N ASN A 186 0.11 -34.13 9.07
CA ASN A 186 0.24 -32.75 8.60
C ASN A 186 0.67 -31.77 9.69
N ASP A 187 0.25 -31.98 10.95
CA ASP A 187 0.63 -31.11 12.06
C ASP A 187 2.13 -31.25 12.39
N LEU A 188 2.66 -32.46 12.24
CA LEU A 188 4.10 -32.75 12.42
C LEU A 188 4.97 -32.08 11.36
N ILE A 189 4.49 -32.06 10.12
CA ILE A 189 5.17 -31.42 8.99
C ILE A 189 5.27 -29.91 9.23
N HIS A 190 4.19 -29.29 9.69
CA HIS A 190 4.19 -27.86 10.03
C HIS A 190 5.16 -27.55 11.18
N GLU A 191 5.22 -28.41 12.20
CA GLU A 191 6.17 -28.29 13.31
C GLU A 191 7.63 -28.39 12.85
N LEU A 192 7.93 -29.34 11.97
CA LEU A 192 9.25 -29.53 11.36
C LEU A 192 9.68 -28.31 10.52
N ILE A 193 8.79 -27.81 9.67
CA ILE A 193 9.08 -26.66 8.80
C ILE A 193 9.23 -25.38 9.64
N GLY A 194 8.43 -25.21 10.69
CA GLY A 194 8.62 -24.14 11.66
C GLY A 194 9.99 -24.22 12.36
N THR A 195 10.45 -25.43 12.70
CA THR A 195 11.76 -25.65 13.31
C THR A 195 12.90 -25.34 12.34
N LEU A 196 12.81 -25.79 11.08
CA LEU A 196 13.78 -25.49 10.03
C LEU A 196 13.87 -24.00 9.72
N LYS A 197 12.73 -23.30 9.67
CA LYS A 197 12.68 -21.84 9.54
C LYS A 197 13.49 -21.17 10.65
N ASN A 198 13.22 -21.53 11.91
CA ASN A 198 13.92 -20.99 13.07
C ASN A 198 15.43 -21.28 13.07
N LEU A 199 15.86 -22.39 12.47
CA LEU A 199 17.26 -22.73 12.29
C LEU A 199 17.91 -21.88 11.18
N SER A 200 17.25 -21.74 10.03
CA SER A 200 17.75 -20.91 8.93
C SER A 200 17.88 -19.42 9.30
N GLU A 201 16.95 -18.89 10.08
CA GLU A 201 16.99 -17.50 10.58
C GLU A 201 18.11 -17.29 11.62
N LYS A 202 18.58 -18.36 12.28
CA LYS A 202 19.70 -18.31 13.22
C LYS A 202 21.07 -18.37 12.54
N GLU A 203 21.18 -19.02 11.37
CA GLU A 203 22.44 -19.08 10.60
C GLU A 203 22.71 -17.81 9.78
N LEU A 204 21.70 -16.94 9.60
CA LEU A 204 21.80 -15.64 8.93
C LEU A 204 22.17 -14.47 9.86
N LYS A 205 22.53 -14.74 11.12
CA LYS A 205 23.10 -13.79 12.08
C LYS A 205 24.54 -14.15 12.42
#